data_AF-A0A7M3MAM8-F1
#
_entry.id   AF-A0A7M3MAM8-F1
#
_cell.length_a   1.000
_cell.length_b   1.000
_cell.length_c   1.000
_cell.angle_alpha   90.00
_cell.angle_beta   90.00
_cell.angle_gamma   90.00
#
_symmetry.space_group_name_H-M   'P 1'
#
loop_
_entity.id
_entity.type
_entity.pdbx_description
1 polymer ?
#
loop_
_entity_poly.entity_id
_entity_poly.type
_entity_poly.pdbx_seq_one_letter_code
_entity_poly.pdbx_strand_id
1 'polypeptide(L)'
;MASVIRQKWAKRLLAAACAAFLGVLLCAGAGFAQEQGPDGFNGIPWGASREGLGNLVKLKQRGNADFYINTKEDFRYEGFPQPRIVYGFIADRLYGVYVDVDSQELYDRLLEQWTARYGEPRIVDELETYVRQWRFEHLKVKLKKNKRSGAMKLAYYHTPLYEHVELVMDEAVQEIDEKKSDRLYWLEMMRMRDSSMP
;
A
#
# COMPACT_ATOMS: atom_id res chain seq x y z
N MET A 1 -15.97 -73.20 26.13
CA MET A 1 -16.39 -71.94 26.79
C MET A 1 -15.29 -70.86 26.90
N ALA A 2 -14.01 -71.15 26.64
CA ALA A 2 -12.93 -70.16 26.74
C ALA A 2 -12.72 -69.25 25.50
N SER A 3 -13.28 -69.57 24.33
CA SER A 3 -13.06 -68.78 23.10
C SER A 3 -14.01 -67.59 22.93
N VAL A 4 -15.18 -67.61 23.57
CA VAL A 4 -16.19 -66.54 23.43
C VAL A 4 -15.79 -65.28 24.22
N ILE A 5 -14.98 -65.43 25.27
CA ILE A 5 -14.54 -64.32 26.12
C ILE A 5 -13.41 -63.50 25.46
N ARG A 6 -12.51 -64.13 24.69
CA ARG A 6 -11.40 -63.42 24.01
C ARG A 6 -11.86 -62.50 22.87
N GLN A 7 -12.98 -62.79 22.23
CA GLN A 7 -13.50 -61.98 21.11
C GLN A 7 -14.14 -60.65 21.53
N LYS A 8 -14.58 -60.50 22.79
CA LYS A 8 -15.21 -59.26 23.28
C LYS A 8 -14.20 -58.15 23.61
N TRP A 9 -12.94 -58.50 23.91
CA TRP A 9 -11.89 -57.53 24.22
C TRP A 9 -11.22 -56.94 22.96
N ALA A 10 -11.09 -57.73 21.89
CA ALA A 10 -10.55 -57.26 20.61
C ALA A 10 -11.44 -56.18 19.95
N LYS A 11 -12.77 -56.28 20.10
CA LYS A 11 -13.71 -55.30 19.55
C LYS A 11 -13.78 -53.99 20.35
N ARG A 12 -13.39 -54.00 21.63
CA ARG A 12 -13.35 -52.79 22.47
C ARG A 12 -12.03 -52.02 22.32
N LEU A 13 -10.94 -52.68 21.94
CA LEU A 13 -9.68 -51.99 21.63
C LEU A 13 -9.65 -51.41 20.21
N LEU A 14 -10.40 -51.96 19.25
CA LEU A 14 -10.53 -51.35 17.92
C LEU A 14 -11.38 -50.07 17.92
N ALA A 15 -12.38 -49.97 18.80
CA ALA A 15 -13.24 -48.79 18.90
C ALA A 15 -12.55 -47.59 19.57
N ALA A 16 -11.55 -47.81 20.43
CA ALA A 16 -10.77 -46.74 21.04
C ALA A 16 -9.63 -46.22 20.14
N ALA A 17 -9.13 -47.05 19.21
CA ALA A 17 -8.07 -46.65 18.28
C ALA A 17 -8.59 -45.81 17.10
N CYS A 18 -9.85 -45.95 16.68
CA CYS A 18 -10.46 -45.08 15.66
C CYS A 18 -10.92 -43.71 16.18
N ALA A 19 -11.23 -43.60 17.47
CA ALA A 19 -11.66 -42.32 18.06
C ALA A 19 -10.49 -41.35 18.33
N ALA A 20 -9.26 -41.86 18.45
CA ALA A 20 -8.07 -41.02 18.65
C ALA A 20 -7.43 -40.50 17.34
N PHE A 21 -7.74 -41.11 16.19
CA PHE A 21 -7.22 -40.67 14.89
C PHE A 21 -8.15 -39.71 14.14
N LEU A 22 -9.42 -39.58 14.54
CA LEU A 22 -10.38 -38.65 13.93
C LEU A 22 -10.40 -37.26 14.60
N GLY A 23 -9.72 -37.08 15.74
CA GLY A 23 -9.72 -35.83 16.51
C GLY A 23 -8.60 -34.83 16.19
N VAL A 24 -7.58 -35.23 15.41
CA VAL A 24 -6.39 -34.39 15.14
C VAL A 24 -6.55 -33.54 13.87
N LEU A 25 -7.59 -33.76 13.06
CA LEU A 25 -7.77 -33.11 11.76
C LEU A 25 -8.72 -31.88 11.77
N LEU A 26 -8.97 -31.27 12.94
CA LEU A 26 -9.86 -30.10 13.06
C LEU A 26 -9.16 -28.78 13.42
N CYS A 27 -7.82 -28.74 13.49
CA CYS A 27 -7.10 -27.53 13.95
C CYS A 27 -6.21 -26.83 12.92
N ALA A 28 -6.14 -27.27 11.65
CA ALA A 28 -5.26 -26.66 10.64
C ALA A 28 -6.02 -25.80 9.60
N GLY A 29 -7.11 -25.16 10.02
CA GLY A 29 -7.92 -24.27 9.19
C GLY A 29 -8.03 -22.87 9.76
N ALA A 30 -7.00 -22.35 10.46
CA ALA A 30 -6.85 -20.91 10.56
C ALA A 30 -6.51 -20.44 9.15
N GLY A 31 -7.52 -20.18 8.32
CA GLY A 31 -7.34 -19.41 7.11
C GLY A 31 -6.68 -18.12 7.54
N PHE A 32 -5.41 -17.94 7.19
CA PHE A 32 -4.78 -16.63 7.29
C PHE A 32 -5.65 -15.72 6.42
N ALA A 33 -6.52 -14.93 7.06
CA ALA A 33 -7.20 -13.84 6.39
C ALA A 33 -6.07 -13.00 5.80
N GLN A 34 -5.96 -13.00 4.48
CA GLN A 34 -4.95 -12.19 3.81
C GLN A 34 -5.23 -10.75 4.21
N GLU A 35 -4.27 -10.14 4.89
CA GLU A 35 -4.43 -8.77 5.36
C GLU A 35 -4.78 -7.90 4.15
N GLN A 36 -5.87 -7.13 4.24
CA GLN A 36 -6.38 -6.39 3.08
C GLN A 36 -5.59 -5.08 2.84
N GLY A 37 -4.67 -4.76 3.75
CA GLY A 37 -3.98 -3.47 3.79
C GLY A 37 -4.91 -2.36 4.28
N PRO A 38 -4.47 -1.09 4.22
CA PRO A 38 -5.35 0.04 4.50
C PRO A 38 -6.50 0.15 3.50
N ASP A 39 -7.73 0.41 3.98
CA ASP A 39 -8.94 0.57 3.15
C ASP A 39 -8.99 1.90 2.38
N GLY A 40 -8.02 2.78 2.62
CA GLY A 40 -7.89 4.09 2.02
C GLY A 40 -6.61 4.80 2.44
N PHE A 41 -6.55 6.10 2.19
CA PHE A 41 -5.46 6.97 2.62
C PHE A 41 -6.03 8.23 3.29
N ASN A 42 -5.57 8.54 4.50
CA ASN A 42 -6.02 9.68 5.30
C ASN A 42 -7.55 9.87 5.35
N GLY A 43 -8.29 8.77 5.59
CA GLY A 43 -9.77 8.79 5.64
C GLY A 43 -10.46 8.84 4.27
N ILE A 44 -9.72 8.86 3.17
CA ILE A 44 -10.26 8.81 1.80
C ILE A 44 -10.23 7.35 1.31
N PRO A 45 -11.40 6.73 1.06
CA PRO A 45 -11.46 5.37 0.54
C PRO A 45 -10.83 5.23 -0.85
N TRP A 46 -10.26 4.06 -1.15
CA TRP A 46 -9.85 3.76 -2.52
C TRP A 46 -11.05 3.80 -3.48
N GLY A 47 -10.85 4.34 -4.68
CA GLY A 47 -11.91 4.50 -5.67
C GLY A 47 -12.90 5.64 -5.39
N ALA A 48 -12.71 6.42 -4.31
CA ALA A 48 -13.52 7.61 -4.03
C ALA A 48 -13.45 8.62 -5.18
N SER A 49 -14.57 9.28 -5.49
CA SER A 49 -14.62 10.34 -6.49
C SER A 49 -13.89 11.59 -5.99
N ARG A 50 -13.15 12.23 -6.88
CA ARG A 50 -12.46 13.50 -6.63
C ARG A 50 -13.44 14.62 -6.30
N GLU A 51 -14.64 14.61 -6.88
CA GLU A 51 -15.66 15.65 -6.62
C GLU A 51 -16.06 15.72 -5.15
N GLY A 52 -15.97 14.60 -4.42
CA GLY A 52 -16.20 14.55 -2.98
C GLY A 52 -15.05 15.09 -2.12
N LEU A 53 -13.92 15.47 -2.74
CA LEU A 53 -12.69 15.89 -2.06
C LEU A 53 -12.43 17.38 -2.29
N GLY A 54 -12.61 18.18 -1.24
CA GLY A 54 -12.33 19.61 -1.27
C GLY A 54 -10.83 19.92 -1.31
N ASN A 55 -10.50 21.15 -1.74
CA ASN A 55 -9.14 21.71 -1.70
C ASN A 55 -8.10 20.99 -2.57
N LEU A 56 -8.54 20.25 -3.60
CA LEU A 56 -7.63 19.65 -4.57
C LEU A 56 -7.25 20.63 -5.68
N VAL A 57 -5.95 20.79 -5.91
CA VAL A 57 -5.39 21.56 -7.04
C VAL A 57 -4.70 20.61 -8.00
N LYS A 58 -5.07 20.67 -9.29
CA LYS A 58 -4.48 19.83 -10.34
C LYS A 58 -3.04 20.24 -10.54
N LEU A 59 -2.14 19.27 -10.39
CA LEU A 59 -0.70 19.44 -10.56
C LEU A 59 -0.29 19.13 -12.00
N LYS A 60 -0.78 18.00 -12.53
CA LYS A 60 -0.45 17.51 -13.87
C LYS A 60 -1.41 16.41 -14.31
N GLN A 61 -1.27 16.01 -15.57
CA GLN A 61 -1.87 14.82 -16.15
C GLN A 61 -0.79 14.00 -16.83
N ARG A 62 -0.85 12.68 -16.72
CA ARG A 62 -0.04 11.75 -17.52
C ARG A 62 -0.91 10.63 -18.05
N GLY A 63 -0.99 10.54 -19.38
CA GLY A 63 -1.92 9.63 -20.05
C GLY A 63 -3.34 9.84 -19.55
N ASN A 64 -3.95 8.78 -19.03
CA ASN A 64 -5.31 8.80 -18.48
C ASN A 64 -5.39 9.13 -16.98
N ALA A 65 -4.27 9.42 -16.32
CA ALA A 65 -4.20 9.71 -14.89
C ALA A 65 -4.00 11.21 -14.62
N ASP A 66 -4.86 11.77 -13.76
CA ASP A 66 -4.74 13.13 -13.25
C ASP A 66 -4.15 13.15 -11.84
N PHE A 67 -3.25 14.09 -11.59
CA PHE A 67 -2.53 14.20 -10.31
C PHE A 67 -2.85 15.53 -9.64
N TYR A 68 -3.13 15.48 -8.35
CA TYR A 68 -3.55 16.63 -7.54
C TYR A 68 -2.76 16.69 -6.24
N ILE A 69 -2.73 17.87 -5.64
CA ILE A 69 -2.34 18.08 -4.24
C ILE A 69 -3.54 18.56 -3.45
N ASN A 70 -3.62 18.20 -2.18
CA ASN A 70 -4.57 18.77 -1.24
C ASN A 70 -3.93 19.96 -0.53
N THR A 71 -4.52 21.15 -0.68
CA THR A 71 -3.96 22.40 -0.16
C THR A 71 -4.25 22.62 1.32
N LYS A 72 -5.12 21.80 1.90
CA LYS A 72 -5.41 21.74 3.34
C LYS A 72 -5.03 20.38 3.91
N GLU A 73 -4.00 19.75 3.35
CA GLU A 73 -3.52 18.46 3.81
C GLU A 73 -3.01 18.55 5.25
N ASP A 74 -3.59 17.73 6.12
CA ASP A 74 -3.24 17.65 7.54
C ASP A 74 -2.62 16.32 7.91
N PHE A 75 -2.44 15.40 6.96
CA PHE A 75 -1.84 14.09 7.21
C PHE A 75 -0.56 14.20 8.04
N ARG A 76 -0.60 13.54 9.19
CA ARG A 76 0.56 13.31 10.05
C ARG A 76 0.71 11.82 10.19
N TYR A 77 1.90 11.34 9.89
CA TYR A 77 2.34 10.04 10.33
C TYR A 77 3.40 10.26 11.40
N GLU A 78 3.52 9.38 12.39
CA GLU A 78 4.50 9.59 13.46
C GLU A 78 5.91 9.73 12.85
N GLY A 79 6.55 10.88 13.07
CA GLY A 79 7.84 11.21 12.44
C GLY A 79 7.78 11.81 11.02
N PHE A 80 6.59 12.07 10.48
CA PHE A 80 6.35 12.78 9.20
C PHE A 80 5.70 14.16 9.45
N PRO A 81 6.48 15.22 9.71
CA PRO A 81 5.93 16.57 9.69
C PRO A 81 5.58 16.98 8.25
N GLN A 82 4.28 17.00 7.93
CA GLN A 82 3.69 17.54 6.69
C GLN A 82 4.38 17.10 5.37
N PRO A 83 4.39 15.80 5.02
CA PRO A 83 4.96 15.40 3.74
C PRO A 83 4.16 16.00 2.59
N ARG A 84 4.85 16.22 1.46
CA ARG A 84 4.13 16.44 0.20
C ARG A 84 3.41 15.14 -0.17
N ILE A 85 2.10 15.27 -0.39
CA ILE A 85 1.23 14.17 -0.81
C ILE A 85 0.62 14.52 -2.16
N VAL A 86 0.75 13.59 -3.11
CA VAL A 86 0.15 13.68 -4.44
C VAL A 86 -0.89 12.58 -4.57
N TYR A 87 -2.11 12.97 -4.96
CA TYR A 87 -3.24 12.08 -5.20
C TYR A 87 -3.41 11.84 -6.70
N GLY A 88 -3.47 10.58 -7.11
CA GLY A 88 -3.70 10.16 -8.49
C GLY A 88 -5.14 9.68 -8.70
N PHE A 89 -5.78 10.17 -9.75
CA PHE A 89 -7.14 9.81 -10.14
C PHE A 89 -7.19 9.28 -11.57
N ILE A 90 -7.99 8.23 -11.78
CA ILE A 90 -8.36 7.72 -13.11
C ILE A 90 -9.87 7.73 -13.20
N ALA A 91 -10.41 8.29 -14.29
CA ALA A 91 -11.85 8.46 -14.48
C ALA A 91 -12.52 9.04 -13.21
N ASP A 92 -11.90 10.08 -12.65
CA ASP A 92 -12.29 10.78 -11.42
C ASP A 92 -12.22 9.95 -10.11
N ARG A 93 -11.70 8.72 -10.13
CA ARG A 93 -11.60 7.84 -8.95
C ARG A 93 -10.18 7.73 -8.41
N LEU A 94 -10.02 7.81 -7.10
CA LEU A 94 -8.72 7.70 -6.43
C LEU A 94 -8.11 6.32 -6.69
N TYR A 95 -6.98 6.28 -7.41
CA TYR A 95 -6.26 5.03 -7.69
C TYR A 95 -4.90 4.96 -7.00
N GLY A 96 -4.32 6.09 -6.60
CA GLY A 96 -2.99 6.07 -5.99
C GLY A 96 -2.67 7.31 -5.18
N VAL A 97 -1.74 7.13 -4.24
CA VAL A 97 -1.21 8.20 -3.40
C VAL A 97 0.30 8.07 -3.34
N TYR A 98 0.99 9.20 -3.47
CA TYR A 98 2.44 9.29 -3.45
C TYR A 98 2.85 10.24 -2.35
N VAL A 99 3.53 9.72 -1.34
CA VAL A 99 4.04 10.47 -0.20
C VAL A 99 5.55 10.60 -0.38
N ASP A 100 6.05 11.83 -0.41
CA ASP A 100 7.49 12.07 -0.42
C ASP A 100 8.10 11.67 0.93
N VAL A 101 9.28 11.05 0.85
CA VAL A 101 10.08 10.67 2.02
C VAL A 101 11.38 11.46 1.96
N ASP A 102 11.55 12.39 2.90
CA ASP A 102 12.56 13.45 2.83
C ASP A 102 13.92 13.06 3.41
N SER A 103 14.02 11.93 4.09
CA SER A 103 15.20 11.52 4.85
C SER A 103 15.38 10.01 4.88
N GLN A 104 16.62 9.56 5.00
CA GLN A 104 16.96 8.14 5.05
C GLN A 104 16.42 7.50 6.34
N GLU A 105 16.48 8.22 7.45
CA GLU A 105 15.95 7.82 8.74
C GLU A 105 14.45 7.54 8.66
N LEU A 106 13.72 8.34 7.88
CA LEU A 106 12.29 8.16 7.68
C LEU A 106 11.98 6.97 6.78
N TYR A 107 12.77 6.77 5.73
CA TYR A 107 12.68 5.59 4.88
C TYR A 107 12.88 4.31 5.70
N ASP A 108 13.91 4.26 6.55
CA ASP A 108 14.23 3.08 7.35
C ASP A 108 13.16 2.80 8.41
N ARG A 109 12.64 3.85 9.07
CA ARG A 109 11.50 3.72 10.00
C ARG A 109 10.24 3.21 9.30
N LEU A 110 9.92 3.73 8.11
CA LEU A 110 8.79 3.22 7.33
C LEU A 110 8.96 1.75 6.99
N LEU A 111 10.15 1.37 6.54
CA LEU A 111 10.46 -0.03 6.23
C LEU A 111 10.25 -0.91 7.46
N GLU A 112 10.81 -0.53 8.61
CA GLU A 112 10.66 -1.25 9.87
C GLU A 112 9.18 -1.40 10.28
N GLN A 113 8.44 -0.29 10.31
CA GLN A 113 7.04 -0.29 10.73
C GLN A 113 6.13 -1.09 9.79
N TRP A 114 6.33 -0.96 8.48
CA TRP A 114 5.58 -1.74 7.49
C TRP A 114 5.94 -3.22 7.54
N THR A 115 7.21 -3.56 7.72
CA THR A 115 7.63 -4.96 7.90
C THR A 115 7.06 -5.55 9.18
N ALA A 116 7.08 -4.81 10.29
CA ALA A 116 6.51 -5.25 11.56
C ALA A 116 4.99 -5.48 11.48
N ARG A 117 4.28 -4.65 10.70
CA ARG A 117 2.83 -4.73 10.58
C ARG A 117 2.35 -5.74 9.53
N TYR A 118 2.96 -5.74 8.35
CA TYR A 118 2.48 -6.44 7.16
C TYR A 118 3.41 -7.57 6.69
N GLY A 119 4.50 -7.83 7.42
CA GLY A 119 5.52 -8.82 7.07
C GLY A 119 6.54 -8.33 6.04
N GLU A 120 7.47 -9.23 5.68
CA GLU A 120 8.59 -8.89 4.81
C GLU A 120 8.14 -8.42 3.42
N PRO A 121 8.65 -7.27 2.92
CA PRO A 121 8.38 -6.83 1.57
C PRO A 121 9.05 -7.74 0.54
N ARG A 122 8.41 -7.88 -0.61
CA ARG A 122 9.10 -8.35 -1.80
C ARG A 122 10.11 -7.30 -2.26
N ILE A 123 11.36 -7.70 -2.45
CA ILE A 123 12.37 -6.87 -3.11
C ILE A 123 12.15 -6.95 -4.61
N VAL A 124 11.94 -5.80 -5.24
CA VAL A 124 11.84 -5.68 -6.70
C VAL A 124 12.95 -4.74 -7.14
N ASP A 125 13.78 -5.21 -8.06
CA ASP A 125 14.83 -4.39 -8.65
C ASP A 125 14.28 -3.81 -9.96
N GLU A 126 13.94 -2.52 -9.94
CA GLU A 126 13.61 -1.74 -11.13
C GLU A 126 14.90 -1.04 -11.60
N LEU A 127 15.03 -0.75 -12.91
CA LEU A 127 16.28 -0.29 -13.53
C LEU A 127 17.00 0.78 -12.69
N GLU A 128 16.28 1.87 -12.40
CA GLU A 128 16.78 3.03 -11.66
C GLU A 128 16.24 3.18 -10.23
N THR A 129 15.54 2.16 -9.69
CA THR A 129 14.85 2.29 -8.38
C THR A 129 14.95 1.01 -7.56
N TYR A 130 15.39 1.15 -6.31
CA TYR A 130 15.21 0.10 -5.30
C TYR A 130 13.78 0.11 -4.79
N VAL A 131 13.08 -1.03 -4.86
CA VAL A 131 11.69 -1.13 -4.42
C VAL A 131 11.52 -2.21 -3.34
N ARG A 132 10.85 -1.83 -2.26
CA ARG A 132 10.28 -2.73 -1.25
C ARG A 132 8.77 -2.73 -1.44
N GLN A 133 8.17 -3.88 -1.75
CA GLN A 133 6.78 -3.98 -2.15
C GLN A 133 5.97 -4.90 -1.24
N TRP A 134 4.86 -4.39 -0.72
CA TRP A 134 3.79 -5.17 -0.11
C TRP A 134 2.62 -5.28 -1.10
N ARG A 135 1.99 -6.46 -1.15
CA ARG A 135 0.83 -6.70 -2.01
C ARG A 135 -0.29 -7.32 -1.17
N PHE A 136 -1.45 -6.67 -1.27
CA PHE A 136 -2.71 -7.10 -0.69
C PHE A 136 -3.69 -7.45 -1.82
N GLU A 137 -4.93 -7.79 -1.48
CA GLU A 137 -5.96 -8.17 -2.45
C GLU A 137 -6.22 -7.05 -3.48
N HIS A 138 -6.49 -5.84 -2.99
CA HIS A 138 -6.86 -4.69 -3.83
C HIS A 138 -5.90 -3.50 -3.71
N LEU A 139 -4.74 -3.71 -3.08
CA LEU A 139 -3.77 -2.67 -2.82
C LEU A 139 -2.35 -3.17 -3.02
N LYS A 140 -1.51 -2.31 -3.60
CA LYS A 140 -0.07 -2.50 -3.69
C LYS A 140 0.60 -1.29 -3.07
N VAL A 141 1.55 -1.53 -2.17
CA VAL A 141 2.34 -0.48 -1.54
C VAL A 141 3.79 -0.68 -1.90
N LYS A 142 4.45 0.39 -2.35
CA LYS A 142 5.85 0.41 -2.73
C LYS A 142 6.57 1.49 -1.95
N LEU A 143 7.58 1.12 -1.18
CA LEU A 143 8.59 2.04 -0.69
C LEU A 143 9.75 2.05 -1.70
N LYS A 144 9.99 3.21 -2.31
CA LYS A 144 10.90 3.38 -3.44
C LYS A 144 12.06 4.30 -3.07
N LYS A 145 13.26 3.97 -3.55
CA LYS A 145 14.44 4.84 -3.53
C LYS A 145 15.09 4.87 -4.91
N ASN A 146 15.11 6.04 -5.54
CA ASN A 146 15.79 6.22 -6.81
C ASN A 146 17.31 6.05 -6.64
N LYS A 147 17.93 5.25 -7.49
CA LYS A 147 19.36 4.88 -7.42
C LYS A 147 20.29 6.05 -7.70
N ARG A 148 19.86 6.99 -8.55
CA ARG A 148 20.67 8.14 -8.99
C ARG A 148 20.44 9.38 -8.14
N SER A 149 19.18 9.81 -7.99
CA SER A 149 18.85 11.05 -7.26
C SER A 149 18.75 10.86 -5.75
N GLY A 150 18.61 9.61 -5.28
CA GLY A 150 18.32 9.32 -3.88
C GLY A 150 16.91 9.70 -3.45
N ALA A 151 16.06 10.20 -4.35
CA ALA A 151 14.68 10.56 -4.04
C ALA A 151 13.89 9.34 -3.56
N MET A 152 13.13 9.51 -2.48
CA MET A 152 12.40 8.43 -1.83
C MET A 152 10.91 8.73 -1.76
N LYS A 153 10.08 7.70 -1.95
CA LYS A 153 8.62 7.82 -1.93
C LYS A 153 7.96 6.58 -1.36
N LEU A 154 6.89 6.77 -0.60
CA LEU A 154 5.92 5.73 -0.28
C LEU A 154 4.74 5.87 -1.23
N ALA A 155 4.49 4.85 -2.04
CA ALA A 155 3.48 4.88 -3.09
C ALA A 155 2.43 3.77 -2.88
N TYR A 156 1.17 4.17 -2.86
CA TYR A 156 0.00 3.30 -2.75
C TYR A 156 -0.69 3.22 -4.11
N TYR A 157 -1.12 2.02 -4.49
CA TYR A 157 -1.84 1.77 -5.74
C TYR A 157 -3.02 0.84 -5.49
N HIS A 158 -4.23 1.36 -5.66
CA HIS A 158 -5.45 0.56 -5.69
C HIS A 158 -5.48 -0.26 -6.97
N THR A 159 -5.24 -1.57 -6.85
CA THR A 159 -4.95 -2.45 -8.00
C THR A 159 -6.06 -2.52 -9.04
N PRO A 160 -7.37 -2.54 -8.70
CA PRO A 160 -8.44 -2.58 -9.68
C PRO A 160 -8.44 -1.40 -10.67
N LEU A 161 -7.98 -0.23 -10.23
CA LEU A 161 -7.83 0.94 -11.10
C LEU A 161 -6.42 1.05 -11.67
N TYR A 162 -5.40 0.64 -10.91
CA TYR A 162 -4.00 0.74 -11.32
C TYR A 162 -3.69 -0.09 -12.57
N GLU A 163 -4.33 -1.24 -12.75
CA GLU A 163 -4.13 -2.12 -13.91
C GLU A 163 -4.62 -1.49 -15.23
N HIS A 164 -5.42 -0.43 -15.14
CA HIS A 164 -5.96 0.33 -16.28
C HIS A 164 -5.20 1.65 -16.50
N VAL A 165 -4.12 1.88 -15.75
CA VAL A 165 -3.30 3.08 -15.87
C VAL A 165 -2.51 3.03 -17.18
N GLU A 166 -2.75 3.99 -18.06
CA GLU A 166 -1.96 4.21 -19.27
C GLU A 166 -0.93 5.28 -18.97
N LEU A 167 0.18 4.88 -18.38
CA LEU A 167 1.30 5.77 -18.11
C LEU A 167 2.33 5.67 -19.24
N VAL A 168 2.70 6.81 -19.82
CA VAL A 168 3.89 6.89 -20.69
C VAL A 168 5.12 6.84 -19.78
N MET A 169 5.68 5.65 -19.63
CA MET A 169 6.82 5.36 -18.76
C MET A 169 8.13 5.49 -19.54
N ASP A 170 8.50 6.73 -19.84
CA ASP A 170 9.88 7.07 -20.17
C ASP A 170 10.51 7.67 -18.89
N GLU A 171 11.61 7.08 -18.42
CA GLU A 171 12.27 7.46 -17.16
C GLU A 171 12.90 8.86 -17.21
N ALA A 172 13.41 9.30 -18.37
CA ALA A 172 13.91 10.66 -18.55
C ALA A 172 12.74 11.66 -18.50
N VAL A 173 11.62 11.29 -19.13
CA VAL A 173 10.36 12.04 -19.00
C VAL A 173 9.85 12.00 -17.56
N GLN A 174 10.07 10.90 -16.82
CA GLN A 174 9.69 10.78 -15.41
C GLN A 174 10.39 11.81 -14.54
N GLU A 175 11.73 11.90 -14.61
CA GLU A 175 12.50 12.86 -13.82
C GLU A 175 12.18 14.31 -14.19
N ILE A 176 12.07 14.63 -15.48
CA ILE A 176 11.73 15.98 -15.95
C ILE A 176 10.39 16.42 -15.38
N ASP A 177 9.38 15.54 -15.45
CA ASP A 177 8.06 15.88 -14.94
C ASP A 177 7.95 15.76 -13.42
N GLU A 178 8.82 15.00 -12.73
CA GLU A 178 8.98 15.15 -11.27
C GLU A 178 9.50 16.55 -10.92
N LYS A 179 10.56 17.04 -11.55
CA LYS A 179 11.08 18.40 -11.32
C LYS A 179 10.03 19.48 -11.63
N LYS A 180 9.26 19.31 -12.72
CA LYS A 180 8.16 20.23 -13.08
C LYS A 180 7.04 20.20 -12.05
N SER A 181 6.67 19.01 -11.59
CA SER A 181 5.68 18.77 -10.54
C SER A 181 6.11 19.39 -9.21
N ASP A 182 7.40 19.30 -8.86
CA ASP A 182 7.98 19.94 -7.68
C ASP A 182 7.90 21.46 -7.80
N ARG A 183 8.27 22.02 -8.95
CA ARG A 183 8.16 23.46 -9.20
C ARG A 183 6.71 23.96 -9.09
N LEU A 184 5.76 23.26 -9.71
CA LEU A 184 4.34 23.63 -9.65
C LEU A 184 3.80 23.53 -8.22
N TYR A 185 4.19 22.50 -7.48
CA TYR A 185 3.87 22.38 -6.07
C TYR A 185 4.35 23.61 -5.28
N TRP A 186 5.62 23.98 -5.42
CA TRP A 186 6.16 25.13 -4.70
C TRP A 186 5.51 26.45 -5.10
N LEU A 187 5.23 26.67 -6.38
CA LEU A 187 4.52 27.86 -6.85
C LEU A 187 3.12 27.95 -6.23
N GLU A 188 2.41 26.84 -6.16
CA GLU A 188 1.06 26.80 -5.59
C GLU A 188 1.10 27.04 -4.07
N MET A 189 2.08 26.44 -3.37
CA MET A 189 2.29 26.68 -1.94
C MET A 189 2.72 28.13 -1.63
N MET A 190 3.54 28.74 -2.49
CA MET A 190 3.95 30.15 -2.36
C MET A 190 2.76 31.08 -2.57
N ARG A 191 1.96 30.85 -3.62
CA ARG A 191 0.73 31.61 -3.90
C ARG A 191 -0.22 31.62 -2.69
N MET A 192 -0.34 30.50 -1.99
CA MET A 192 -1.18 30.40 -0.79
C MET A 192 -0.60 31.16 0.39
N ARG A 193 0.71 31.09 0.59
CA ARG A 193 1.38 31.83 1.67
C ARG A 193 1.17 33.33 1.50
N ASP A 194 1.32 33.85 0.29
CA ASP A 194 1.12 35.27 -0.02
C ASP A 194 -0.37 35.68 0.10
N SER A 195 -1.30 34.77 -0.18
CA SER A 195 -2.75 35.01 -0.02
C SER A 195 -3.24 34.93 1.44
N SER A 196 -2.36 34.57 2.38
CA SER A 196 -2.68 34.41 3.81
C SER A 196 -2.10 35.50 4.72
N MET A 197 -1.43 36.51 4.14
CA MET A 197 -1.04 37.71 4.87
C MET A 197 -2.12 38.79 4.71
N PRO A 198 -2.73 39.27 5.82
CA PRO A 198 -3.66 40.40 5.80
C PRO A 198 -2.98 41.74 5.47
#